data_AF-A0A935D262-F1
#
_entry.id   AF-A0A935D262-F1
#
_cell.length_a   1.000
_cell.length_b   1.000
_cell.length_c   1.000
_cell.angle_alpha   90.00
_cell.angle_beta   90.00
_cell.angle_gamma   90.00
#
_symmetry.space_group_name_H-M   'P 1'
#
loop_
_entity.id
_entity.type
_entity.pdbx_description
1 polymer ?
#
loop_
_entity_poly.entity_id
_entity_poly.type
_entity_poly.pdbx_seq_one_letter_code
_entity_poly.pdbx_strand_id
1 'polypeptide(L)'
;MARSTHALALSMLPLAIGVVAACGGRVDVDPGEPVPVASTTATATATATATATATATATATATSTSPPPPPPPPSCVPENCKLPHTASATCVEGQCVPVTCEDGFGSCDGVGSNGCEAALVIAFRDADGDGFGDPAQPTLACPTAGYVANQGDCYDGNPDAHPGQTAFFATARGDGSYDYDCSGDETRRFPRTQQYCLCTDFACSIDEGWIATVPGCGAEGSWALPAGGLICEPIPEGRTQACR
;
A
#
# COMPACT_ATOMS: atom_id res chain seq x y z
N MET A 1 -17.80 70.67 25.75
CA MET A 1 -16.34 70.92 25.87
C MET A 1 -15.64 69.57 25.76
N ALA A 2 -14.87 69.36 24.68
CA ALA A 2 -13.69 68.48 24.59
C ALA A 2 -13.36 68.29 23.10
N ARG A 3 -12.29 68.96 22.66
CA ARG A 3 -11.66 68.75 21.35
C ARG A 3 -10.93 67.41 21.39
N SER A 4 -11.05 66.58 20.34
CA SER A 4 -10.14 65.45 20.13
C SER A 4 -9.41 65.63 18.81
N THR A 5 -8.10 65.68 18.94
CA THR A 5 -7.06 66.01 17.98
C THR A 5 -6.81 64.86 16.99
N HIS A 6 -6.58 65.24 15.72
CA HIS A 6 -6.12 64.34 14.66
C HIS A 6 -4.69 63.85 14.94
N ALA A 7 -4.47 62.55 14.85
CA ALA A 7 -3.14 61.95 14.75
C ALA A 7 -2.99 61.37 13.33
N LEU A 8 -2.11 61.97 12.54
CA LEU A 8 -1.62 61.43 11.27
C LEU A 8 -0.76 60.20 11.58
N ALA A 9 -1.18 59.03 11.13
CA ALA A 9 -0.33 57.84 11.08
C ALA A 9 0.21 57.67 9.66
N LEU A 10 1.53 57.85 9.54
CA LEU A 10 2.32 57.67 8.33
C LEU A 10 2.46 56.17 8.06
N SER A 11 1.74 55.65 7.06
CA SER A 11 1.84 54.25 6.63
C SER A 11 2.99 54.09 5.62
N MET A 12 3.99 53.30 5.99
CA MET A 12 5.06 52.88 5.09
C MET A 12 4.59 51.68 4.26
N LEU A 13 4.54 51.84 2.94
CA LEU A 13 4.42 50.73 1.98
C LEU A 13 5.76 50.00 1.85
N PRO A 14 5.82 48.66 1.96
CA PRO A 14 6.95 47.91 1.47
C PRO A 14 6.83 47.69 -0.05
N LEU A 15 7.95 47.95 -0.71
CA LEU A 15 8.23 47.76 -2.13
C LEU A 15 8.19 46.25 -2.46
N ALA A 16 7.20 45.82 -3.24
CA ALA A 16 7.17 44.46 -3.79
C ALA A 16 8.10 44.39 -5.01
N ILE A 17 9.27 43.78 -4.83
CA ILE A 17 10.16 43.39 -5.92
C ILE A 17 9.57 42.12 -6.55
N GLY A 18 9.15 42.24 -7.80
CA GLY A 18 8.70 41.12 -8.62
C GLY A 18 9.85 40.15 -8.89
N VAL A 19 9.65 38.90 -8.52
CA VAL A 19 10.45 37.79 -9.03
C VAL A 19 9.64 37.15 -10.15
N VAL A 20 10.26 37.16 -11.33
CA VAL A 20 9.78 36.57 -12.58
C VAL A 20 9.55 35.08 -12.38
N ALA A 21 8.33 34.62 -12.65
CA ALA A 21 7.99 33.21 -12.71
C ALA A 21 8.69 32.58 -13.93
N ALA A 22 9.62 31.66 -13.67
CA ALA A 22 10.17 30.78 -14.70
C ALA A 22 9.14 29.70 -15.04
N CYS A 23 8.79 29.59 -16.32
CA CYS A 23 8.03 28.48 -16.88
C CYS A 23 8.80 27.16 -16.71
N GLY A 24 8.07 26.11 -16.36
CA GLY A 24 8.60 24.78 -16.07
C GLY A 24 8.94 23.95 -17.30
N GLY A 25 9.85 23.00 -17.09
CA GLY A 25 9.85 21.72 -17.78
C GLY A 25 9.41 20.67 -16.77
N ARG A 26 8.22 20.09 -16.98
CA ARG A 26 7.79 18.88 -16.26
C ARG A 26 8.36 17.72 -17.06
N VAL A 27 9.31 16.99 -16.47
CA VAL A 27 9.76 15.71 -17.01
C VAL A 27 8.82 14.68 -16.38
N ASP A 28 7.85 14.20 -17.14
CA ASP A 28 7.08 13.02 -16.77
C ASP A 28 8.02 11.81 -16.84
N VAL A 29 8.58 11.44 -15.68
CA VAL A 29 9.40 10.24 -15.55
C VAL A 29 8.45 9.04 -15.53
N ASP A 30 8.60 8.18 -16.53
CA ASP A 30 7.92 6.89 -16.66
C ASP A 30 8.29 5.99 -15.46
N PRO A 31 7.33 5.51 -14.64
CA PRO A 31 7.64 4.61 -13.52
C PRO A 31 7.79 3.19 -14.06
N GLY A 32 8.93 2.90 -14.67
CA GLY A 32 9.18 1.60 -15.31
C GLY A 32 10.63 1.11 -15.33
N GLU A 33 11.61 1.86 -14.82
CA GLU A 33 13.01 1.40 -14.76
C GLU A 33 13.48 1.07 -13.32
N PRO A 34 14.13 -0.09 -13.11
CA PRO A 34 14.69 -0.45 -11.81
C PRO A 34 15.95 0.38 -11.50
N VAL A 35 15.86 1.22 -10.46
CA VAL A 35 17.00 1.96 -9.92
C VAL A 35 17.92 0.99 -9.16
N PRO A 36 19.24 0.92 -9.46
CA PRO A 36 20.16 0.11 -8.67
C PRO A 36 20.38 0.76 -7.30
N VAL A 37 19.92 0.09 -6.24
CA VAL A 37 20.16 0.51 -4.86
C VAL A 37 21.63 0.27 -4.51
N ALA A 38 22.40 1.35 -4.42
CA ALA A 38 23.75 1.31 -3.85
C ALA A 38 23.64 1.06 -2.33
N SER A 39 24.01 -0.15 -1.90
CA SER A 39 24.10 -0.52 -0.49
C SER A 39 25.36 0.08 0.12
N THR A 40 25.22 1.18 0.88
CA THR A 40 26.28 1.67 1.76
C THR A 40 26.08 1.09 3.16
N THR A 41 26.92 0.12 3.52
CA THR A 41 26.97 -0.46 4.85
C THR A 41 27.71 0.49 5.79
N ALA A 42 27.00 1.14 6.71
CA ALA A 42 27.60 1.89 7.81
C ALA A 42 27.81 0.94 9.01
N THR A 43 29.07 0.57 9.27
CA THR A 43 29.45 -0.22 10.45
C THR A 43 29.55 0.70 11.66
N ALA A 44 28.57 0.64 12.56
CA ALA A 44 28.66 1.28 13.88
C ALA A 44 29.37 0.35 14.86
N THR A 45 30.60 0.70 15.27
CA THR A 45 31.34 0.00 16.31
C THR A 45 30.93 0.54 17.68
N ALA A 46 30.20 -0.26 18.47
CA ALA A 46 29.89 0.05 19.86
C ALA A 46 31.03 -0.43 20.78
N THR A 47 31.68 0.50 21.48
CA THR A 47 32.72 0.20 22.48
C THR A 47 32.07 -0.10 23.83
N ALA A 48 32.13 -1.35 24.29
CA ALA A 48 31.67 -1.74 25.63
C ALA A 48 32.77 -1.46 26.67
N THR A 49 32.46 -0.63 27.67
CA THR A 49 33.34 -0.35 28.83
C THR A 49 32.97 -1.30 29.96
N ALA A 50 33.86 -2.24 30.30
CA ALA A 50 33.67 -3.16 31.40
C ALA A 50 34.04 -2.49 32.74
N THR A 51 33.08 -2.41 33.66
CA THR A 51 33.32 -1.97 35.05
C THR A 51 33.36 -3.21 35.93
N ALA A 52 34.52 -3.47 36.56
CA ALA A 52 34.70 -4.58 37.49
C ALA A 52 34.17 -4.20 38.87
N THR A 53 33.16 -4.91 39.35
CA THR A 53 32.66 -4.80 40.73
C THR A 53 33.13 -6.00 41.53
N ALA A 54 33.83 -5.75 42.64
CA ALA A 54 34.38 -6.77 43.52
C ALA A 54 33.27 -7.53 44.27
N THR A 55 33.28 -8.86 44.16
CA THR A 55 32.35 -9.76 44.85
C THR A 55 32.86 -10.06 46.26
N ALA A 56 32.12 -9.61 47.28
CA ALA A 56 32.33 -10.05 48.65
C ALA A 56 31.67 -11.43 48.85
N THR A 57 32.47 -12.43 49.24
CA THR A 57 32.00 -13.79 49.54
C THR A 57 31.40 -13.84 50.94
N ALA A 58 30.07 -13.88 51.04
CA ALA A 58 29.38 -14.24 52.27
C ALA A 58 29.05 -15.74 52.24
N THR A 59 29.69 -16.51 53.13
CA THR A 59 29.39 -17.93 53.32
C THR A 59 28.11 -18.07 54.14
N ALA A 60 26.97 -18.23 53.47
CA ALA A 60 25.71 -18.60 54.11
C ALA A 60 25.59 -20.14 54.10
N THR A 61 25.62 -20.75 55.28
CA THR A 61 25.28 -22.16 55.45
C THR A 61 23.77 -22.33 55.33
N ALA A 62 23.29 -22.68 54.13
CA ALA A 62 21.89 -22.98 53.88
C ALA A 62 21.58 -24.41 54.35
N THR A 63 20.86 -24.54 55.46
CA THR A 63 20.14 -25.77 55.80
C THR A 63 19.04 -26.00 54.77
N SER A 64 19.18 -27.06 53.96
CA SER A 64 18.22 -27.46 52.95
C SER A 64 16.99 -28.10 53.59
N THR A 65 15.97 -27.31 53.90
CA THR A 65 14.60 -27.81 53.93
C THR A 65 14.02 -27.58 52.55
N SER A 66 13.92 -28.65 51.74
CA SER A 66 13.23 -28.57 50.46
C SER A 66 11.83 -27.98 50.66
N PRO A 67 11.41 -26.98 49.88
CA PRO A 67 10.02 -26.55 49.90
C PRO A 67 9.14 -27.74 49.51
N PRO A 68 7.92 -27.86 50.07
CA PRO A 68 6.97 -28.86 49.62
C PRO A 68 6.78 -28.73 48.10
N PRO A 69 6.63 -29.84 47.37
CA PRO A 69 6.41 -29.78 45.93
C PRO A 69 5.20 -28.88 45.64
N PRO A 70 5.24 -28.07 44.58
CA PRO A 70 4.09 -27.26 44.19
C PRO A 70 2.87 -28.18 44.04
N PRO A 71 1.65 -27.70 44.38
CA PRO A 71 0.44 -28.46 44.09
C PRO A 71 0.45 -28.86 42.61
N PRO A 72 0.03 -30.09 42.26
CA PRO A 72 -0.06 -30.48 40.87
C PRO A 72 -0.89 -29.45 40.11
N PRO A 73 -0.52 -29.09 38.86
CA PRO A 73 -1.33 -28.17 38.05
C PRO A 73 -2.78 -28.68 38.03
N PRO A 74 -3.79 -27.80 37.99
CA PRO A 74 -5.18 -28.24 37.94
C PRO A 74 -5.35 -29.20 36.76
N SER A 75 -5.48 -30.48 37.05
CA SER A 75 -5.63 -31.52 36.05
C SER A 75 -6.94 -31.28 35.33
N CYS A 76 -6.90 -30.70 34.12
CA CYS A 76 -8.05 -30.85 33.25
C CYS A 76 -8.30 -32.35 33.04
N VAL A 77 -9.57 -32.70 32.89
CA VAL A 77 -9.99 -33.99 32.34
C VAL A 77 -10.86 -33.66 31.13
N PRO A 78 -10.89 -34.53 30.10
CA PRO A 78 -11.60 -34.23 28.85
C PRO A 78 -13.06 -33.79 29.06
N GLU A 79 -13.74 -34.36 30.06
CA GLU A 79 -15.13 -34.06 30.41
C GLU A 79 -15.36 -32.63 30.94
N ASN A 80 -14.32 -31.99 31.47
CA ASN A 80 -14.38 -30.64 32.03
C ASN A 80 -13.76 -29.58 31.12
N CYS A 81 -13.30 -29.95 29.93
CA CYS A 81 -12.81 -28.98 28.96
C CYS A 81 -13.97 -28.30 28.24
N LYS A 82 -14.38 -27.15 28.77
CA LYS A 82 -15.35 -26.26 28.13
C LYS A 82 -14.66 -25.01 27.62
N LEU A 83 -14.47 -24.98 26.31
CA LEU A 83 -13.81 -23.92 25.57
C LEU A 83 -14.88 -23.15 24.78
N PRO A 84 -14.91 -21.80 24.79
CA PRO A 84 -15.77 -21.02 23.90
C PRO A 84 -15.75 -21.51 22.45
N HIS A 85 -16.94 -21.54 21.86
CA HIS A 85 -17.16 -21.81 20.43
C HIS A 85 -16.50 -23.08 19.90
N THR A 86 -16.39 -24.08 20.78
CA THR A 86 -15.66 -25.33 20.52
C THR A 86 -16.64 -26.49 20.53
N ALA A 87 -16.83 -27.12 19.36
CA ALA A 87 -17.69 -28.29 19.22
C ALA A 87 -17.12 -29.52 19.97
N SER A 88 -15.79 -29.63 20.05
CA SER A 88 -15.12 -30.68 20.83
C SER A 88 -13.75 -30.19 21.32
N ALA A 89 -13.44 -30.45 22.59
CA ALA A 89 -12.19 -30.08 23.24
C ALA A 89 -11.55 -31.30 23.92
N THR A 90 -10.23 -31.31 24.02
CA THR A 90 -9.48 -32.36 24.73
C THR A 90 -8.51 -31.75 25.75
N CYS A 91 -8.08 -32.55 26.72
CA CYS A 91 -7.08 -32.14 27.70
C CYS A 91 -5.72 -32.74 27.32
N VAL A 92 -4.75 -31.88 27.04
CA VAL A 92 -3.36 -32.27 26.71
C VAL A 92 -2.45 -31.59 27.72
N GLU A 93 -1.66 -32.38 28.46
CA GLU A 93 -0.67 -31.88 29.44
C GLU A 93 -1.24 -30.92 30.50
N GLY A 94 -2.53 -31.05 30.85
CA GLY A 94 -3.19 -30.19 31.84
C GLY A 94 -3.75 -28.89 31.26
N GLN A 95 -3.74 -28.71 29.94
CA GLN A 95 -4.43 -27.62 29.24
C GLN A 95 -5.55 -28.14 28.33
N CYS A 96 -6.67 -27.43 28.31
CA CYS A 96 -7.76 -27.71 27.38
C CYS A 96 -7.44 -27.09 26.02
N VAL A 97 -7.56 -27.89 24.96
CA VAL A 97 -7.25 -27.51 23.57
C VAL A 97 -8.46 -27.83 22.69
N PRO A 98 -8.89 -26.93 21.79
CA PRO A 98 -9.99 -27.22 20.88
C PRO A 98 -9.57 -28.27 19.84
N VAL A 99 -10.40 -29.28 19.61
CA VAL A 99 -10.24 -30.28 18.54
C VAL A 99 -10.97 -29.81 17.28
N THR A 100 -12.20 -29.32 17.44
CA THR A 100 -13.00 -28.74 16.36
C THR A 100 -13.77 -27.53 16.87
N CYS A 101 -13.84 -26.48 16.05
CA CYS A 101 -14.68 -25.32 16.30
C CYS A 101 -16.15 -25.60 15.98
N GLU A 102 -17.04 -24.79 16.54
CA GLU A 102 -18.42 -24.70 16.07
C GLU A 102 -18.46 -24.10 14.65
N ASP A 103 -19.53 -24.38 13.92
CA ASP A 103 -19.71 -23.84 12.56
C ASP A 103 -19.66 -22.31 12.57
N GLY A 104 -18.83 -21.75 11.70
CA GLY A 104 -18.64 -20.30 11.60
C GLY A 104 -17.66 -19.69 12.59
N PHE A 105 -16.95 -20.50 13.39
CA PHE A 105 -15.92 -20.04 14.31
C PHE A 105 -14.55 -20.62 13.97
N GLY A 106 -13.51 -19.84 14.24
CA GLY A 106 -12.11 -20.23 14.13
C GLY A 106 -11.30 -19.64 15.29
N SER A 107 -10.10 -20.14 15.50
CA SER A 107 -9.20 -19.70 16.59
C SER A 107 -8.37 -18.46 16.21
N CYS A 108 -8.96 -17.52 15.47
CA CYS A 108 -8.26 -16.47 14.74
C CYS A 108 -7.52 -15.37 15.53
N ASP A 109 -7.22 -15.52 16.82
CA ASP A 109 -6.91 -14.35 17.64
C ASP A 109 -5.54 -14.32 18.29
N GLY A 110 -4.71 -15.33 18.06
CA GLY A 110 -3.43 -15.35 18.76
C GLY A 110 -3.61 -15.46 20.28
N VAL A 111 -4.55 -16.33 20.69
CA VAL A 111 -4.75 -16.98 21.99
C VAL A 111 -5.95 -16.48 22.78
N GLY A 112 -7.12 -16.86 22.31
CA GLY A 112 -8.28 -17.09 23.13
C GLY A 112 -7.93 -18.40 23.77
N SER A 113 -7.24 -18.38 24.93
CA SER A 113 -6.59 -19.49 25.71
C SER A 113 -7.47 -20.73 26.03
N ASN A 114 -8.39 -21.02 25.13
CA ASN A 114 -9.78 -21.07 25.49
C ASN A 114 -10.68 -21.49 24.33
N GLY A 115 -10.30 -21.60 23.07
CA GLY A 115 -11.21 -22.15 22.07
C GLY A 115 -11.13 -21.50 20.70
N CYS A 116 -12.29 -21.32 20.07
CA CYS A 116 -12.42 -20.78 18.72
C CYS A 116 -13.12 -19.42 18.76
N GLU A 117 -12.40 -18.45 19.29
CA GLU A 117 -12.92 -17.18 19.76
C GLU A 117 -13.29 -16.18 18.67
N ALA A 118 -12.93 -16.43 17.42
CA ALA A 118 -13.24 -15.55 16.32
C ALA A 118 -14.36 -16.10 15.44
N ALA A 119 -15.39 -15.28 15.26
CA ALA A 119 -16.37 -15.50 14.21
C ALA A 119 -15.69 -15.33 12.86
N LEU A 120 -15.75 -16.36 12.02
CA LEU A 120 -15.24 -16.32 10.67
C LEU A 120 -16.15 -15.41 9.84
N VAL A 121 -15.53 -14.60 9.00
CA VAL A 121 -16.24 -13.76 8.03
C VAL A 121 -16.06 -14.34 6.64
N ILE A 122 -16.94 -13.96 5.73
CA ILE A 122 -16.65 -14.14 4.31
C ILE A 122 -15.46 -13.23 4.00
N ALA A 123 -14.34 -13.85 3.66
CA ALA A 123 -13.14 -13.19 3.24
C ALA A 123 -12.73 -13.73 1.87
N PHE A 124 -11.95 -12.94 1.16
CA PHE A 124 -11.53 -13.17 -0.20
C PHE A 124 -10.02 -13.26 -0.22
N ARG A 125 -9.49 -14.20 -1.00
CA ARG A 125 -8.06 -14.42 -1.10
C ARG A 125 -7.39 -13.18 -1.70
N ASP A 126 -6.31 -12.73 -1.06
CA ASP A 126 -5.43 -11.63 -1.52
C ASP A 126 -4.04 -12.23 -1.72
N ALA A 127 -3.71 -12.52 -2.97
CA ALA A 127 -2.57 -13.34 -3.34
C ALA A 127 -1.36 -12.56 -3.82
N ASP A 128 -1.60 -11.42 -4.43
CA ASP A 128 -0.57 -10.50 -4.86
C ASP A 128 -0.25 -9.43 -3.80
N GLY A 129 -1.09 -9.31 -2.76
CA GLY A 129 -0.80 -8.55 -1.56
C GLY A 129 -1.10 -7.05 -1.69
N ASP A 130 -2.00 -6.66 -2.60
CA ASP A 130 -2.41 -5.26 -2.76
C ASP A 130 -3.51 -4.81 -1.78
N GLY A 131 -4.05 -5.75 -1.00
CA GLY A 131 -5.08 -5.51 0.00
C GLY A 131 -6.51 -5.60 -0.54
N PHE A 132 -6.70 -6.09 -1.76
CA PHE A 132 -7.99 -6.44 -2.36
C PHE A 132 -8.08 -7.94 -2.59
N GLY A 133 -9.29 -8.49 -2.45
CA GLY A 133 -9.46 -9.95 -2.54
C GLY A 133 -10.27 -10.38 -3.76
N ASP A 134 -9.94 -11.56 -4.26
CA ASP A 134 -10.58 -12.19 -5.42
C ASP A 134 -12.06 -12.55 -5.12
N PRO A 135 -13.05 -11.90 -5.76
CA PRO A 135 -14.47 -12.19 -5.59
C PRO A 135 -14.86 -13.62 -6.00
N ALA A 136 -14.05 -14.30 -6.81
CA ALA A 136 -14.28 -15.69 -7.23
C ALA A 136 -13.76 -16.73 -6.22
N GLN A 137 -12.99 -16.31 -5.21
CA GLN A 137 -12.46 -17.18 -4.16
C GLN A 137 -12.96 -16.78 -2.76
N PRO A 138 -14.29 -16.75 -2.52
CA PRO A 138 -14.81 -16.52 -1.18
C PRO A 138 -14.52 -17.72 -0.29
N THR A 139 -14.09 -17.46 0.93
CA THR A 139 -13.95 -18.47 1.96
C THR A 139 -14.45 -17.92 3.29
N LEU A 140 -14.77 -18.83 4.21
CA LEU A 140 -15.00 -18.46 5.59
C LEU A 140 -13.64 -18.50 6.28
N ALA A 141 -13.07 -17.32 6.54
CA ALA A 141 -11.73 -17.23 7.10
C ALA A 141 -11.65 -16.14 8.17
N CYS A 142 -10.58 -16.27 8.93
CA CYS A 142 -10.06 -15.23 9.79
C CYS A 142 -9.59 -14.05 8.92
N PRO A 143 -9.87 -12.78 9.29
CA PRO A 143 -9.26 -11.63 8.63
C PRO A 143 -7.78 -11.53 9.00
N THR A 144 -6.92 -12.32 8.36
CA THR A 144 -5.46 -12.39 8.57
C THR A 144 -4.73 -12.34 7.23
N ALA A 145 -3.39 -12.27 7.26
CA ALA A 145 -2.53 -12.25 6.08
C ALA A 145 -2.95 -13.28 5.01
N GLY A 146 -3.20 -12.80 3.80
CA GLY A 146 -3.64 -13.58 2.64
C GLY A 146 -5.15 -13.64 2.41
N TYR A 147 -5.96 -13.07 3.31
CA TYR A 147 -7.41 -12.90 3.11
C TYR A 147 -7.90 -11.53 3.59
N VAL A 148 -8.74 -10.90 2.80
CA VAL A 148 -9.29 -9.56 3.06
C VAL A 148 -10.81 -9.57 2.96
N ALA A 149 -11.47 -8.62 3.62
CA ALA A 149 -12.93 -8.55 3.66
C ALA A 149 -13.54 -7.86 2.43
N ASN A 150 -12.72 -7.17 1.63
CA ASN A 150 -13.15 -6.57 0.37
C ASN A 150 -13.02 -7.61 -0.76
N GLN A 151 -13.88 -7.48 -1.77
CA GLN A 151 -13.98 -8.40 -2.92
C GLN A 151 -13.75 -7.63 -4.23
N GLY A 152 -12.85 -6.65 -4.18
CA GLY A 152 -12.72 -5.63 -5.21
C GLY A 152 -11.73 -5.98 -6.31
N ASP A 153 -10.95 -7.04 -6.13
CA ASP A 153 -9.87 -7.37 -7.03
C ASP A 153 -10.40 -7.99 -8.34
N CYS A 154 -10.03 -7.38 -9.46
CA CYS A 154 -10.38 -7.89 -10.78
C CYS A 154 -9.34 -8.87 -11.34
N TYR A 155 -8.14 -8.91 -10.75
CA TYR A 155 -7.05 -9.81 -11.12
C TYR A 155 -6.02 -10.03 -9.98
N ASP A 156 -6.29 -11.05 -9.14
CA ASP A 156 -5.50 -11.54 -7.97
C ASP A 156 -4.12 -12.15 -8.29
N GLY A 157 -3.52 -11.72 -9.40
CA GLY A 157 -2.17 -12.08 -9.81
C GLY A 157 -1.31 -10.86 -10.14
N ASN A 158 -1.82 -9.64 -9.97
CA ASN A 158 -1.09 -8.41 -10.23
C ASN A 158 -1.47 -7.33 -9.21
N PRO A 159 -0.54 -6.92 -8.33
CA PRO A 159 -0.83 -5.98 -7.26
C PRO A 159 -1.08 -4.55 -7.73
N ASP A 160 -0.94 -4.27 -9.03
CA ASP A 160 -1.31 -2.99 -9.62
C ASP A 160 -2.78 -2.98 -10.09
N ALA A 161 -3.49 -4.13 -10.09
CA ALA A 161 -4.83 -4.30 -10.65
C ALA A 161 -5.92 -4.30 -9.56
N HIS A 162 -6.25 -3.12 -9.06
CA HIS A 162 -7.22 -2.95 -7.97
C HIS A 162 -8.10 -1.71 -8.10
N PRO A 163 -9.24 -1.67 -7.40
CA PRO A 163 -10.09 -0.49 -7.34
C PRO A 163 -9.33 0.78 -6.96
N GLY A 164 -9.50 1.82 -7.78
CA GLY A 164 -8.90 3.13 -7.53
C GLY A 164 -7.44 3.24 -7.94
N GLN A 165 -6.88 2.28 -8.67
CA GLN A 165 -5.62 2.47 -9.38
C GLN A 165 -5.67 3.74 -10.23
N THR A 166 -4.57 4.51 -10.22
CA THR A 166 -4.48 5.78 -10.96
C THR A 166 -3.39 5.80 -12.01
N ALA A 167 -2.41 4.89 -11.93
CA ALA A 167 -1.39 4.70 -12.93
C ALA A 167 -1.98 4.15 -14.24
N PHE A 168 -1.27 4.38 -15.34
CA PHE A 168 -1.60 3.84 -16.66
C PHE A 168 -0.46 2.96 -17.13
N PHE A 169 -0.78 1.79 -17.66
CA PHE A 169 0.19 0.76 -18.03
C PHE A 169 0.15 0.50 -19.53
N ALA A 170 1.32 0.38 -20.15
CA ALA A 170 1.47 0.08 -21.57
C ALA A 170 1.39 -1.42 -21.89
N THR A 171 1.31 -2.27 -20.87
CA THR A 171 1.23 -3.73 -21.01
C THR A 171 0.02 -4.25 -20.24
N ALA A 172 -0.62 -5.30 -20.76
CA ALA A 172 -1.74 -5.95 -20.11
C ALA A 172 -1.32 -6.57 -18.77
N ARG A 173 -2.24 -6.60 -17.80
CA ARG A 173 -1.95 -7.02 -16.41
C ARG A 173 -1.62 -8.49 -16.21
N GLY A 174 -1.79 -9.32 -17.25
CA GLY A 174 -1.47 -10.76 -17.24
C GLY A 174 -2.55 -11.65 -17.87
N ASP A 175 -3.79 -11.15 -17.97
CA ASP A 175 -4.95 -11.81 -18.58
C ASP A 175 -5.35 -11.25 -19.96
N GLY A 176 -4.60 -10.26 -20.45
CA GLY A 176 -4.87 -9.55 -21.71
C GLY A 176 -5.70 -8.28 -21.55
N SER A 177 -6.20 -7.97 -20.36
CA SER A 177 -6.94 -6.74 -20.08
C SER A 177 -6.03 -5.61 -19.58
N TYR A 178 -6.52 -4.38 -19.73
CA TYR A 178 -5.90 -3.15 -19.26
C TYR A 178 -6.75 -2.40 -18.22
N ASP A 179 -7.79 -3.00 -17.66
CA ASP A 179 -8.64 -2.40 -16.60
C ASP A 179 -7.96 -2.53 -15.22
N TYR A 180 -6.82 -1.87 -15.04
CA TYR A 180 -6.07 -1.89 -13.79
C TYR A 180 -6.80 -1.19 -12.63
N ASP A 181 -7.78 -0.32 -12.90
CA ASP A 181 -8.58 0.32 -11.86
C ASP A 181 -9.87 -0.42 -11.48
N CYS A 182 -10.04 -1.63 -12.04
CA CYS A 182 -11.16 -2.54 -11.82
C CYS A 182 -12.53 -1.85 -11.95
N SER A 183 -12.65 -0.91 -12.87
CA SER A 183 -13.88 -0.18 -13.15
C SER A 183 -14.80 -0.92 -14.12
N GLY A 184 -14.28 -1.94 -14.82
CA GLY A 184 -14.95 -2.68 -15.87
C GLY A 184 -14.77 -2.09 -17.27
N ASP A 185 -14.03 -0.97 -17.39
CA ASP A 185 -13.77 -0.27 -18.65
C ASP A 185 -12.26 -0.02 -18.83
N GLU A 186 -11.73 -0.32 -20.01
CA GLU A 186 -10.34 0.03 -20.33
C GLU A 186 -10.21 1.52 -20.69
N THR A 187 -9.80 2.31 -19.72
CA THR A 187 -9.65 3.76 -19.81
C THR A 187 -8.31 4.12 -20.45
N ARG A 188 -8.37 4.80 -21.59
CA ARG A 188 -7.18 5.28 -22.31
C ARG A 188 -6.60 6.53 -21.63
N ARG A 189 -5.28 6.55 -21.39
CA ARG A 189 -4.55 7.75 -20.92
C ARG A 189 -4.77 8.97 -21.81
N PHE A 190 -4.84 8.74 -23.12
CA PHE A 190 -4.99 9.79 -24.14
C PHE A 190 -6.15 9.41 -25.07
N PRO A 191 -7.40 9.72 -24.69
CA PRO A 191 -8.59 9.20 -25.38
C PRO A 191 -8.96 9.96 -26.66
N ARG A 192 -8.16 10.94 -27.09
CA ARG A 192 -8.43 11.78 -28.26
C ARG A 192 -7.17 11.95 -29.10
N THR A 193 -7.37 12.19 -30.39
CA THR A 193 -6.29 12.65 -31.27
C THR A 193 -5.91 14.09 -30.93
N GLN A 194 -4.70 14.46 -31.30
CA GLN A 194 -4.27 15.86 -31.37
C GLN A 194 -5.27 16.64 -32.21
N GLN A 195 -5.70 17.79 -31.70
CA GLN A 195 -6.64 18.67 -32.41
C GLN A 195 -6.11 20.08 -32.65
N TYR A 196 -5.01 20.48 -32.01
CA TYR A 196 -4.62 21.89 -31.97
C TYR A 196 -3.26 22.13 -32.60
N CYS A 197 -3.32 22.64 -33.82
CA CYS A 197 -2.26 23.46 -34.40
C CYS A 197 -2.62 24.92 -34.08
N LEU A 198 -1.92 25.54 -33.12
CA LEU A 198 -2.13 26.94 -32.77
C LEU A 198 -1.12 27.79 -33.53
N CYS A 199 -1.58 28.51 -34.55
CA CYS A 199 -0.75 29.44 -35.30
C CYS A 199 -1.03 30.89 -34.89
N THR A 200 0.03 31.64 -34.68
CA THR A 200 0.07 33.10 -34.64
C THR A 200 0.69 33.61 -35.94
N ASP A 201 0.71 34.92 -36.14
CA ASP A 201 1.32 35.56 -37.33
C ASP A 201 2.83 35.26 -37.48
N PHE A 202 3.49 34.75 -36.44
CA PHE A 202 4.94 34.54 -36.44
C PHE A 202 5.37 33.08 -36.19
N ALA A 203 4.49 32.23 -35.65
CA ALA A 203 4.82 30.85 -35.33
C ALA A 203 3.57 29.99 -35.09
N CYS A 204 3.68 28.70 -35.38
CA CYS A 204 2.75 27.66 -35.03
C CYS A 204 3.32 26.74 -33.94
N SER A 205 2.46 26.24 -33.06
CA SER A 205 2.79 25.22 -32.06
C SER A 205 1.84 24.03 -32.15
N ILE A 206 2.39 22.83 -31.97
CA ILE A 206 1.67 21.57 -31.83
C ILE A 206 1.81 21.12 -30.38
N ASP A 207 0.68 20.76 -29.74
CA ASP A 207 0.66 20.10 -28.43
C ASP A 207 1.15 18.66 -28.55
N GLU A 208 1.11 17.85 -27.49
CA GLU A 208 1.40 16.42 -27.55
C GLU A 208 0.12 15.56 -27.67
N GLY A 209 0.21 14.38 -28.29
CA GLY A 209 -0.96 13.53 -28.55
C GLY A 209 -0.88 12.66 -29.81
N TRP A 210 -1.94 11.89 -30.05
CA TRP A 210 -2.03 10.96 -31.20
C TRP A 210 -2.28 11.64 -32.54
N ILE A 211 -1.58 11.16 -33.57
CA ILE A 211 -1.75 11.58 -34.96
C ILE A 211 -2.76 10.65 -35.64
N ALA A 212 -3.75 11.24 -36.32
CA ALA A 212 -4.79 10.58 -37.12
C ALA A 212 -5.79 9.69 -36.35
N THR A 213 -5.33 8.72 -35.56
CA THR A 213 -6.20 7.79 -34.81
C THR A 213 -5.69 7.57 -33.39
N VAL A 214 -6.60 7.33 -32.46
CA VAL A 214 -6.26 6.90 -31.08
C VAL A 214 -6.11 5.38 -31.07
N PRO A 215 -4.93 4.83 -30.74
CA PRO A 215 -4.75 3.38 -30.64
C PRO A 215 -5.62 2.76 -29.53
N GLY A 216 -5.90 1.46 -29.66
CA GLY A 216 -6.42 0.65 -28.56
C GLY A 216 -5.38 0.46 -27.46
N CYS A 217 -5.80 -0.01 -26.29
CA CYS A 217 -4.89 -0.28 -25.18
C CYS A 217 -3.79 -1.27 -25.58
N GLY A 218 -2.53 -0.93 -25.27
CA GLY A 218 -1.36 -1.73 -25.66
C GLY A 218 -0.97 -1.65 -27.14
N ALA A 219 -1.74 -0.97 -27.99
CA ALA A 219 -1.39 -0.79 -29.39
C ALA A 219 -0.45 0.40 -29.58
N GLU A 220 0.46 0.26 -30.54
CA GLU A 220 1.32 1.36 -30.99
C GLU A 220 0.58 2.28 -31.95
N GLY A 221 0.93 3.56 -31.89
CA GLY A 221 0.47 4.57 -32.84
C GLY A 221 1.51 5.66 -33.05
N SER A 222 1.24 6.53 -34.02
CA SER A 222 2.06 7.72 -34.25
C SER A 222 1.68 8.82 -33.25
N TRP A 223 2.64 9.21 -32.43
CA TRP A 223 2.54 10.27 -31.43
C TRP A 223 3.28 11.51 -31.91
N ALA A 224 2.66 12.67 -31.78
CA ALA A 224 3.30 13.94 -32.05
C ALA A 224 3.92 14.48 -30.76
N LEU A 225 5.22 14.77 -30.82
CA LEU A 225 5.90 15.53 -29.78
C LEU A 225 5.56 17.03 -29.86
N PRO A 226 5.67 17.77 -28.75
CA PRO A 226 5.58 19.21 -28.77
C PRO A 226 6.61 19.81 -29.74
N ALA A 227 6.15 20.57 -30.72
CA ALA A 227 7.01 21.18 -31.73
C ALA A 227 6.53 22.60 -32.07
N GLY A 228 7.48 23.48 -32.42
CA GLY A 228 7.21 24.85 -32.85
C GLY A 228 7.90 25.17 -34.17
N GLY A 229 7.25 25.93 -35.04
CA GLY A 229 7.78 26.25 -36.36
C GLY A 229 6.91 27.22 -37.15
N LEU A 230 7.23 27.40 -38.44
CA LEU A 230 6.41 28.22 -39.35
C LEU A 230 5.15 27.48 -39.85
N ILE A 231 5.12 26.15 -39.69
CA ILE A 231 4.01 25.26 -40.07
C ILE A 231 3.83 24.17 -39.01
N CYS A 232 2.66 23.56 -38.97
CA CYS A 232 2.36 22.40 -38.12
C CYS A 232 2.61 21.09 -38.86
N GLU A 233 3.88 20.71 -38.99
CA GLU A 233 4.25 19.35 -39.36
C GLU A 233 4.69 18.61 -38.10
N PRO A 234 3.85 17.72 -37.53
CA PRO A 234 4.25 16.94 -36.38
C PRO A 234 5.38 15.98 -36.75
N ILE A 235 6.35 15.84 -35.85
CA ILE A 235 7.37 14.78 -35.93
C ILE A 235 6.76 13.53 -35.29
N PRO A 236 6.42 12.48 -36.08
CA PRO A 236 5.79 11.29 -35.53
C PRO A 236 6.84 10.41 -34.83
N GLU A 237 6.51 9.98 -33.62
CA GLU A 237 7.23 8.94 -32.89
C GLU A 237 6.30 7.76 -32.57
N GLY A 238 6.87 6.56 -32.48
CA GLY A 238 6.11 5.39 -32.03
C GLY A 238 5.85 5.49 -30.53
N ARG A 239 4.58 5.41 -30.13
CA ARG A 239 4.19 5.33 -28.72
C ARG A 239 3.12 4.27 -28.53
N THR A 240 3.17 3.56 -27.41
CA THR A 240 2.12 2.61 -26.99
C THR A 240 1.04 3.33 -26.19
N GLN A 241 -0.23 3.04 -26.48
CA GLN A 241 -1.35 3.55 -25.70
C GLN A 241 -1.44 2.83 -24.36
N ALA A 242 -1.03 3.54 -23.30
CA ALA A 242 -1.23 3.07 -21.93
C ALA A 242 -2.69 3.21 -21.50
N CYS A 243 -3.17 2.24 -20.72
CA CYS A 243 -4.53 2.19 -20.22
C CYS A 243 -4.56 1.77 -18.75
N ARG A 244 -5.71 1.96 -18.14
CA ARG A 244 -6.03 1.48 -16.80
C ARG A 244 -7.51 1.15 -16.72
#